data_AF-A0A258PAR7-F1
#
_entry.id   AF-A0A258PAR7-F1
#
_cell.length_a   1.000
_cell.length_b   1.000
_cell.length_c   1.000
_cell.angle_alpha   90.00
_cell.angle_beta   90.00
_cell.angle_gamma   90.00
#
_symmetry.space_group_name_H-M   'P 1'
#
loop_
_entity.id
_entity.type
_entity.pdbx_description
1 polymer ?
#
loop_
_entity_poly.entity_id
_entity_poly.type
_entity_poly.pdbx_seq_one_letter_code
_entity_poly.pdbx_strand_id
1 'polypeptide(L)'
;MDTFAERVARAILLAAGVSAVFVLLALPPADGAALPLLLHHQFLIGLLAAALLGAVLVRALRPAVVAAGLLSQAGFVGIALATPGFSATTAFYLNVAGMAALLCVGALLLQAARQQARWEGLSPRHGEA
;
A
#
# COMPACT_ATOMS: atom_id res chain seq x y z
N MET A 1 18.73 12.23 10.34
CA MET A 1 19.19 10.82 10.31
C MET A 1 17.95 9.94 10.24
N ASP A 2 17.81 9.12 9.20
CA ASP A 2 16.67 8.21 9.06
C ASP A 2 16.80 7.06 10.07
N THR A 3 15.74 6.85 10.86
CA THR A 3 15.68 5.78 11.86
C THR A 3 15.61 4.41 11.19
N PHE A 4 15.98 3.34 11.90
CA PHE A 4 15.90 1.97 11.37
C PHE A 4 14.50 1.63 10.86
N ALA A 5 13.45 1.98 11.62
CA ALA A 5 12.05 1.80 11.23
C ALA A 5 11.70 2.51 9.92
N GLU A 6 12.29 3.68 9.68
CA GLU A 6 12.05 4.44 8.47
C GLU A 6 12.72 3.84 7.23
N ARG A 7 13.93 3.30 7.39
CA ARG A 7 14.61 2.56 6.32
C ARG A 7 13.83 1.30 5.94
N VAL A 8 13.32 0.58 6.94
CA VAL A 8 12.47 -0.60 6.72
C VAL A 8 11.16 -0.20 6.03
N ALA A 9 10.49 0.87 6.46
CA ALA A 9 9.27 1.36 5.81
C ALA A 9 9.51 1.76 4.35
N ARG A 10 10.62 2.45 4.04
CA ARG A 10 11.01 2.75 2.66
C ARG A 10 11.27 1.48 1.85
N ALA A 11 12.00 0.51 2.41
CA ALA A 11 12.28 -0.74 1.72
C ALA A 11 11.00 -1.52 1.38
N ILE A 12 10.04 -1.56 2.30
CA ILE A 12 8.74 -2.21 2.06
C ILE A 12 7.92 -1.45 1.01
N LEU A 13 7.89 -0.11 1.04
CA LEU A 13 7.23 0.70 0.01
C LEU A 13 7.85 0.48 -1.37
N LEU A 14 9.17 0.37 -1.45
CA LEU A 14 9.90 0.12 -2.68
C LEU A 14 9.61 -1.29 -3.20
N ALA A 15 9.67 -2.31 -2.33
CA ALA A 15 9.32 -3.68 -2.68
C ALA A 15 7.87 -3.82 -3.13
N ALA A 16 6.92 -3.16 -2.45
CA ALA A 16 5.52 -3.13 -2.84
C ALA A 16 5.31 -2.42 -4.19
N GLY A 17 5.97 -1.28 -4.40
CA GLY A 17 5.92 -0.54 -5.67
C GLY A 17 6.48 -1.37 -6.84
N VAL A 18 7.65 -1.99 -6.65
CA VAL A 18 8.26 -2.88 -7.67
C VAL A 18 7.39 -4.09 -7.95
N SER A 19 6.79 -4.70 -6.92
CA SER A 19 5.88 -5.83 -7.08
C SER A 19 4.64 -5.42 -7.89
N ALA A 20 4.08 -4.24 -7.64
CA ALA A 20 2.95 -3.71 -8.40
C ALA A 20 3.31 -3.47 -9.87
N VAL A 21 4.51 -2.96 -10.17
CA VAL A 21 5.01 -2.83 -11.55
C VAL A 21 5.16 -4.20 -12.21
N PHE A 22 5.68 -5.19 -11.48
CA PHE A 22 5.85 -6.54 -12.00
C PHE A 22 4.51 -7.21 -12.32
N VAL A 23 3.50 -7.01 -11.47
CA VAL A 23 2.13 -7.43 -11.74
C VAL A 23 1.60 -6.77 -13.01
N LEU A 24 1.80 -5.46 -13.17
CA LEU A 24 1.37 -4.69 -14.34
C LEU A 24 1.98 -5.23 -15.64
N LEU A 25 3.26 -5.64 -15.61
CA LEU A 25 3.97 -6.25 -16.73
C LEU A 25 3.56 -7.70 -17.00
N ALA A 26 3.06 -8.42 -16.00
CA ALA A 26 2.65 -9.82 -16.10
C ALA A 26 1.16 -10.00 -16.47
N LEU A 27 0.39 -8.92 -16.61
CA LEU A 27 -1.01 -9.00 -16.98
C LEU A 27 -1.15 -9.47 -18.45
N PRO A 28 -1.97 -10.50 -18.72
CA PRO A 28 -2.23 -10.94 -20.09
C PRO A 28 -2.93 -9.83 -20.89
N PRO A 29 -2.74 -9.79 -22.22
CA PRO A 29 -3.49 -8.89 -23.09
C PRO A 29 -4.99 -9.11 -22.90
N ALA A 30 -5.74 -8.02 -22.78
CA ALA A 30 -7.17 -8.07 -22.54
C ALA A 30 -7.92 -8.28 -23.86
N ASP A 31 -8.73 -9.33 -23.94
CA ASP A 31 -9.54 -9.63 -25.12
C ASP A 31 -11.03 -9.31 -24.88
N GLY A 32 -11.70 -8.72 -25.87
CA GLY A 32 -13.17 -8.60 -25.94
C GLY A 32 -13.82 -7.70 -24.88
N ALA A 33 -14.95 -8.16 -24.31
CA ALA A 33 -15.85 -7.36 -23.46
C ALA A 33 -15.26 -6.96 -22.08
N ALA A 34 -14.19 -7.63 -21.63
CA ALA A 34 -13.53 -7.33 -20.35
C ALA A 34 -12.45 -6.24 -20.45
N LEU A 35 -12.11 -5.82 -21.68
CA LEU A 35 -11.04 -4.87 -22.00
C LEU A 35 -11.12 -3.52 -21.25
N PRO A 36 -12.28 -2.83 -21.15
CA PRO A 36 -12.35 -1.55 -20.41
C PRO A 36 -12.14 -1.72 -18.90
N LEU A 37 -12.64 -2.82 -18.32
CA LEU A 37 -12.47 -3.12 -16.90
C LEU A 37 -10.99 -3.42 -16.57
N LEU A 38 -10.32 -4.16 -17.46
CA LEU A 38 -8.93 -4.56 -17.32
C LEU A 38 -7.97 -3.37 -17.47
N LEU A 39 -8.24 -2.47 -18.43
CA LEU A 39 -7.53 -1.19 -18.57
C LEU A 39 -7.70 -0.29 -17.35
N HIS A 40 -8.92 -0.17 -16.83
CA HIS A 40 -9.18 0.60 -15.61
C HIS A 40 -8.40 0.03 -14.43
N HIS A 41 -8.32 -1.29 -14.32
CA HIS A 41 -7.56 -1.97 -13.28
C HIS A 41 -6.04 -1.76 -13.42
N GLN A 42 -5.50 -1.88 -14.63
CA GLN A 42 -4.10 -1.57 -14.91
C GLN A 42 -3.75 -0.12 -14.57
N PHE A 43 -4.63 0.84 -14.89
CA PHE A 43 -4.45 2.24 -14.55
C PHE A 43 -4.38 2.44 -13.03
N LEU A 44 -5.27 1.81 -12.26
CA LEU A 44 -5.26 1.89 -10.80
C LEU A 44 -4.01 1.27 -10.18
N ILE A 45 -3.56 0.11 -10.67
CA ILE A 45 -2.31 -0.51 -10.21
C ILE A 45 -1.12 0.38 -10.54
N GLY A 46 -1.07 0.96 -11.74
CA GLY A 46 0.00 1.86 -12.16
C GLY A 46 0.05 3.14 -11.32
N LEU A 47 -1.11 3.73 -11.04
CA LEU A 47 -1.24 4.90 -10.18
C LEU A 47 -0.82 4.60 -8.73
N LEU A 48 -1.20 3.42 -8.21
CA LEU A 48 -0.77 2.95 -6.90
C LEU A 48 0.75 2.73 -6.85
N ALA A 49 1.33 2.10 -7.87
CA ALA A 49 2.77 1.88 -7.97
C ALA A 49 3.53 3.20 -7.99
N ALA A 50 3.08 4.17 -8.80
CA ALA A 50 3.66 5.50 -8.86
C ALA A 50 3.54 6.24 -7.52
N ALA A 51 2.41 6.13 -6.83
CA ALA A 51 2.20 6.72 -5.52
C ALA A 51 3.14 6.10 -4.47
N LEU A 52 3.28 4.77 -4.46
CA LEU A 52 4.18 4.05 -3.55
C LEU A 52 5.65 4.42 -3.77
N LEU A 53 6.08 4.48 -5.03
CA LEU A 53 7.42 4.92 -5.39
C LEU A 53 7.64 6.41 -5.04
N GLY A 54 6.64 7.26 -5.27
CA GLY A 54 6.66 8.66 -4.88
C GLY A 54 6.76 8.86 -3.36
N ALA A 55 6.11 8.01 -2.57
CA ALA A 55 6.17 8.02 -1.11
C ALA A 55 7.55 7.64 -0.54
N VAL A 56 8.39 6.94 -1.32
CA VAL A 56 9.80 6.71 -0.96
C VAL A 56 10.55 8.05 -0.91
N LEU A 57 10.31 8.91 -1.90
CA LEU A 57 10.95 10.22 -2.04
C LEU A 57 10.35 11.26 -1.09
N VAL A 58 9.02 11.30 -0.96
CA VAL A 58 8.32 12.35 -0.20
C VAL A 58 7.74 11.79 1.09
N ARG A 59 8.40 12.09 2.20
CA ARG A 59 8.03 11.59 3.55
C ARG A 59 6.63 12.04 4.00
N ALA A 60 6.22 13.26 3.63
CA ALA A 60 4.91 13.81 3.96
C ALA A 60 3.74 13.09 3.25
N LEU A 61 3.98 12.47 2.10
CA LEU A 61 2.94 11.77 1.33
C LEU A 61 2.69 10.34 1.82
N ARG A 62 3.62 9.76 2.58
CA ARG A 62 3.56 8.36 3.05
C ARG A 62 2.22 7.97 3.71
N PRO A 63 1.66 8.71 4.68
CA PRO A 63 0.40 8.31 5.31
C PRO A 63 -0.77 8.33 4.32
N ALA A 64 -0.83 9.34 3.46
CA ALA A 64 -1.88 9.45 2.45
C ALA A 64 -1.79 8.31 1.41
N VAL A 65 -0.58 7.97 0.97
CA VAL A 65 -0.34 6.88 0.01
C VAL A 65 -0.66 5.52 0.62
N VAL A 66 -0.29 5.28 1.89
CA VAL A 66 -0.64 4.04 2.58
C VAL A 66 -2.15 3.91 2.74
N ALA A 67 -2.85 4.98 3.14
CA ALA A 67 -4.30 4.99 3.26
C ALA A 67 -4.99 4.75 1.91
N ALA A 68 -4.54 5.43 0.84
CA ALA A 68 -5.07 5.26 -0.50
C ALA A 68 -4.83 3.83 -1.03
N GLY A 69 -3.65 3.26 -0.77
CA GLY A 69 -3.33 1.88 -1.13
C GLY A 69 -4.20 0.86 -0.41
N LEU A 70 -4.42 1.05 0.90
CA LEU A 70 -5.29 0.18 1.69
C LEU A 70 -6.73 0.24 1.19
N LEU A 71 -7.23 1.44 0.90
CA LEU A 71 -8.58 1.64 0.36
C LEU A 71 -8.73 0.98 -1.01
N SER A 72 -7.73 1.14 -1.89
CA SER A 72 -7.70 0.53 -3.22
C SER A 72 -7.73 -1.00 -3.14
N GLN A 73 -6.91 -1.60 -2.28
CA GLN A 73 -6.86 -3.05 -2.13
C GLN A 73 -8.08 -3.63 -1.41
N ALA A 74 -8.62 -2.93 -0.40
CA ALA A 74 -9.87 -3.31 0.24
C ALA A 74 -11.04 -3.31 -0.76
N GLY A 75 -11.12 -2.29 -1.62
CA GLY A 75 -12.10 -2.22 -2.69
C GLY A 75 -11.97 -3.41 -3.65
N PHE A 76 -10.74 -3.78 -4.01
CA PHE A 76 -10.50 -4.90 -4.90
C PHE A 76 -10.87 -6.25 -4.28
N VAL A 77 -10.49 -6.47 -3.02
CA VAL A 77 -10.89 -7.67 -2.26
C VAL A 77 -12.41 -7.76 -2.13
N GLY A 78 -13.09 -6.63 -1.86
CA GLY A 78 -14.55 -6.56 -1.78
C GLY A 78 -15.25 -6.94 -3.09
N ILE A 79 -14.77 -6.40 -4.22
CA ILE A 79 -15.31 -6.73 -5.55
C ILE A 79 -15.05 -8.20 -5.90
N ALA A 80 -13.86 -8.71 -5.59
CA ALA A 80 -13.49 -10.10 -5.84
C ALA A 80 -14.36 -11.08 -5.03
N LEU A 81 -14.72 -10.74 -3.79
CA LEU A 81 -15.64 -11.54 -2.97
C LEU A 81 -17.10 -11.48 -3.45
N ALA A 82 -17.52 -10.33 -4.00
CA ALA A 82 -18.89 -10.13 -4.47
C ALA A 82 -19.17 -10.74 -5.85
N THR A 83 -18.13 -11.08 -6.62
CA THR A 83 -18.25 -11.51 -8.02
C THR A 83 -17.93 -13.02 -8.17
N PRO A 84 -18.95 -13.90 -8.21
CA PRO A 84 -18.72 -15.33 -8.43
C PRO A 84 -18.15 -15.57 -9.84
N GLY A 85 -17.01 -16.26 -9.93
CA GLY A 85 -16.31 -16.55 -11.19
C GLY A 85 -15.03 -15.72 -11.43
N PHE A 86 -14.74 -14.72 -10.59
CA PHE A 86 -13.46 -14.02 -10.58
C PHE A 86 -12.37 -14.89 -9.91
N SER A 87 -12.15 -16.10 -10.45
CA SER A 87 -11.19 -17.10 -9.98
C SER A 87 -9.74 -16.73 -10.35
N ALA A 88 -9.34 -15.48 -10.10
CA ALA A 88 -7.94 -15.12 -10.07
C ALA A 88 -7.47 -15.26 -8.61
N THR A 89 -7.42 -16.49 -8.11
CA THR A 89 -6.96 -16.82 -6.74
C THR A 89 -5.62 -16.14 -6.46
N THR A 90 -4.74 -16.09 -7.47
CA THR A 90 -3.46 -15.37 -7.45
C THR A 90 -3.62 -13.85 -7.26
N ALA A 91 -4.56 -13.20 -7.95
CA ALA A 91 -4.82 -11.77 -7.80
C ALA A 91 -5.43 -11.46 -6.42
N PHE A 92 -6.29 -12.34 -5.90
CA PHE A 92 -6.80 -12.21 -4.53
C PHE A 92 -5.66 -12.28 -3.50
N TYR A 93 -4.81 -13.31 -3.56
CA TYR A 93 -3.68 -13.44 -2.63
C TYR A 93 -2.67 -12.30 -2.77
N LEU A 94 -2.40 -11.80 -3.98
CA LEU A 94 -1.54 -10.65 -4.20
C LEU A 94 -2.11 -9.37 -3.57
N ASN A 95 -3.42 -9.14 -3.68
CA ASN A 95 -4.07 -8.00 -3.05
C ASN A 95 -4.08 -8.14 -1.52
N VAL A 96 -4.35 -9.32 -0.97
CA VAL A 96 -4.26 -9.56 0.48
C VAL A 96 -2.83 -9.38 1.00
N ALA A 97 -1.83 -9.89 0.27
CA ALA A 97 -0.41 -9.72 0.62
C ALA A 97 0.03 -8.25 0.57
N GLY A 98 -0.42 -7.50 -0.45
CA GLY A 98 -0.20 -6.06 -0.50
C GLY A 98 -0.86 -5.34 0.68
N MET A 99 -2.01 -5.80 1.13
CA MET A 99 -2.79 -5.12 2.17
C MET A 99 -2.10 -5.34 3.51
N ALA A 100 -1.61 -6.55 3.75
CA ALA A 100 -0.73 -6.86 4.88
C ALA A 100 0.57 -6.03 4.84
N ALA A 101 1.22 -5.90 3.69
CA ALA A 101 2.42 -5.09 3.54
C ALA A 101 2.16 -3.60 3.86
N LEU A 102 1.06 -3.04 3.36
CA LEU A 102 0.65 -1.67 3.64
C LEU A 102 0.30 -1.44 5.12
N LEU A 103 -0.37 -2.40 5.76
CA LEU A 103 -0.63 -2.37 7.20
C LEU A 103 0.68 -2.39 8.01
N CYS A 104 1.64 -3.25 7.64
CA CYS A 104 2.96 -3.26 8.25
C CYS A 104 3.70 -1.92 8.09
N VAL A 105 3.65 -1.31 6.89
CA VAL A 105 4.23 0.03 6.66
C VAL A 105 3.54 1.07 7.54
N GLY A 106 2.20 1.07 7.59
CA GLY A 106 1.43 1.98 8.43
C GLY A 106 1.78 1.85 9.91
N ALA A 107 1.90 0.62 10.41
CA ALA A 107 2.28 0.34 11.79
C ALA A 107 3.70 0.85 12.11
N LEU A 108 4.67 0.63 11.22
CA LEU A 108 6.05 1.12 11.39
C LEU A 108 6.12 2.65 11.36
N LEU A 109 5.38 3.30 10.47
CA LEU A 109 5.29 4.77 10.42
C LEU A 109 4.64 5.34 11.68
N LEU A 110 3.58 4.70 12.19
CA LEU A 110 2.93 5.09 13.43
C LEU A 110 3.87 4.93 14.63
N GLN A 111 4.63 3.84 14.69
CA GLN A 111 5.65 3.64 15.73
C GLN A 111 6.74 4.72 15.68
N ALA A 112 7.22 5.06 14.48
CA ALA A 112 8.20 6.13 14.29
C ALA A 112 7.64 7.49 14.74
N ALA A 113 6.40 7.82 14.39
CA ALA A 113 5.72 9.03 14.82
C ALA A 113 5.53 9.09 16.35
N ARG A 114 5.13 7.98 16.99
CA ARG A 114 5.02 7.87 18.45
C ARG A 114 6.38 7.99 19.15
N GLN A 115 7.44 7.48 18.54
CA GLN A 115 8.79 7.68 19.06
C GLN A 115 9.16 9.15 19.00
N GLN A 116 8.98 9.83 17.86
CA GLN A 116 9.24 11.27 17.75
C GLN A 116 8.44 12.10 18.76
N ALA A 117 7.15 11.82 18.94
CA ALA A 117 6.33 12.51 19.95
C ALA A 117 6.84 12.33 21.39
N ARG A 118 7.45 11.17 21.72
CA ARG A 118 8.11 10.95 23.03
C ARG A 118 9.40 11.74 23.18
N TRP A 119 10.21 11.83 22.12
CA TRP A 119 11.46 12.61 22.12
C TRP A 119 11.22 14.12 22.18
N GLU A 120 10.12 14.59 21.57
CA GLU A 120 9.72 16.00 21.58
C GLU A 120 9.00 16.42 22.88
N GLY A 121 8.84 15.49 23.85
CA GLY A 121 8.16 15.78 25.11
C GLY A 121 6.65 16.04 24.99
N LEU A 122 6.05 15.74 23.82
CA LEU A 122 4.63 15.94 23.52
C LEU A 122 3.72 14.83 24.09
N SER A 123 4.28 13.78 24.69
CA SER A 123 3.47 12.83 25.46
C SER A 123 3.19 13.43 26.85
N PRO A 124 1.92 13.67 27.23
CA PRO A 124 1.61 14.00 28.61
C PRO A 124 2.15 12.87 29.48
N ARG A 125 2.98 13.23 30.47
CA ARG A 125 3.42 12.28 31.50
C ARG A 125 2.15 11.71 32.12
N HIS A 126 1.91 10.42 31.89
CA HIS A 126 0.91 9.69 32.65
C HIS A 126 1.35 9.75 34.12
N GLY A 127 0.71 10.63 34.91
CA GLY A 127 0.96 10.71 36.36
C GLY A 127 1.13 12.11 36.96
N GLU A 128 0.54 13.16 36.40
CA GLU A 128 0.35 14.42 37.14
C GLU A 128 -1.14 14.78 37.15
N ALA A 129 -1.89 14.08 38.01
CA ALA A 129 -3.19 14.47 38.52
C ALA A 129 -3.26 14.04 39.99
#